data_AF-A0A1I3S0T9-F1
#
_entry.id   AF-A0A1I3S0T9-F1
#
_cell.length_a   1.000
_cell.length_b   1.000
_cell.length_c   1.000
_cell.angle_alpha   90.00
_cell.angle_beta   90.00
_cell.angle_gamma   90.00
#
_symmetry.space_group_name_H-M   'P 1'
#
loop_
_entity.id
_entity.type
_entity.pdbx_description
1 polymer ?
#
loop_
_entity_poly.entity_id
_entity_poly.type
_entity_poly.pdbx_seq_one_letter_code
_entity_poly.pdbx_strand_id
1 'polypeptide(L)'
;MSWRASDFPDRQAGPSGRGGASPERESDQSPDWHPERLAAFDWRKLILSGAILSIFVGAGLWLATRDHSEPQALVANPTPQPSDTGWQAVVPPPPTPSAPAPESRSTPTPSLPDGRSTPAPSVPAPVGRSTPAPSAPAPEVGATPAPSVPDGRSTAGPSSQAKEASTDGARVKVTVPPSVGPSARARASQLSVKQVYRIHGDYQRGLSAAQAALNHGAMGKLEHGLALEMTRASFKTARLEGTSVASGIWPNPQVWVPRHVEGSPDWFVAVSYDPGVARITDVMSSTPAGWRLVASAADTRATPARFPKIATDSDGYATSLPENAPGLLATPRQIARAHLASMENAELDPAFADGPWTSETVTFWQQERAQLEEAGWTLRLSYLPEGPVRALRTSDGGALVWYAARSTDARKAQRVGAKVTLKGSAAVRTENRSFTHSVSATYGRMYVAHVPPAGSAEPVRVLGEWSDVLESHGD
;
A
#
# COMPACT_ATOMS: atom_id res chain seq x y z
N MET A 1 -51.96 2.29 6.85
CA MET A 1 -52.61 1.02 6.43
C MET A 1 -51.49 0.09 5.97
N SER A 2 -50.77 -0.58 6.86
CA SER A 2 -51.12 -1.83 7.58
C SER A 2 -51.28 -3.03 6.64
N TRP A 3 -50.23 -3.86 6.59
CA TRP A 3 -50.37 -5.31 6.50
C TRP A 3 -49.49 -5.94 7.60
N ARG A 4 -50.08 -6.86 8.34
CA ARG A 4 -49.60 -7.52 9.57
C ARG A 4 -49.84 -9.02 9.43
N ALA A 5 -49.04 -9.80 10.16
CA ALA A 5 -49.27 -11.16 10.69
C ALA A 5 -49.09 -12.32 9.69
N SER A 6 -48.56 -13.50 10.04
CA SER A 6 -48.44 -14.22 11.33
C SER A 6 -47.31 -15.28 11.21
N ASP A 7 -46.39 -15.51 12.16
CA ASP A 7 -46.42 -16.31 13.42
C ASP A 7 -46.06 -17.82 13.33
N PHE A 8 -44.92 -18.16 13.98
CA PHE A 8 -44.57 -19.31 14.88
C PHE A 8 -44.62 -20.79 14.40
N PRO A 9 -43.97 -21.78 15.10
CA PRO A 9 -43.37 -21.72 16.44
C PRO A 9 -41.96 -22.31 16.71
N ASP A 10 -41.45 -21.91 17.87
CA ASP A 10 -40.39 -22.50 18.71
C ASP A 10 -40.58 -23.99 19.08
N ARG A 11 -39.46 -24.69 19.34
CA ARG A 11 -39.40 -25.78 20.33
C ARG A 11 -38.03 -25.90 21.01
N GLN A 12 -38.09 -26.43 22.23
CA GLN A 12 -37.19 -26.25 23.37
C GLN A 12 -35.98 -27.22 23.46
N ALA A 13 -34.92 -26.70 24.09
CA ALA A 13 -34.01 -27.24 25.12
C ALA A 13 -33.75 -28.76 25.36
N GLY A 14 -32.45 -29.11 25.32
CA GLY A 14 -31.69 -29.93 26.32
C GLY A 14 -31.51 -31.44 26.07
N PRO A 15 -30.62 -32.17 26.78
CA PRO A 15 -29.27 -31.85 27.30
C PRO A 15 -28.21 -32.98 27.08
N SER A 16 -26.96 -32.71 27.48
CA SER A 16 -25.88 -33.66 27.91
C SER A 16 -25.24 -34.66 26.91
N GLY A 17 -23.90 -34.65 26.87
CA GLY A 17 -23.09 -35.71 26.27
C GLY A 17 -21.60 -35.55 26.57
N ARG A 18 -21.10 -36.31 27.55
CA ARG A 18 -19.69 -36.45 27.95
C ARG A 18 -19.05 -37.57 27.10
N GLY A 19 -17.87 -37.33 26.54
CA GLY A 19 -17.01 -38.32 25.88
C GLY A 19 -16.02 -37.57 24.99
N GLY A 20 -14.69 -37.65 25.11
CA GLY A 20 -13.87 -38.75 25.57
C GLY A 20 -13.27 -39.47 24.35
N ALA A 21 -12.38 -38.81 23.60
CA ALA A 21 -11.46 -39.46 22.67
C ALA A 21 -10.36 -38.46 22.25
N SER A 22 -9.10 -38.77 22.57
CA SER A 22 -7.94 -38.30 21.80
C SER A 22 -7.98 -38.94 20.41
N PRO A 23 -7.46 -38.25 19.39
CA PRO A 23 -6.29 -38.84 18.75
C PRO A 23 -5.21 -37.82 18.33
N GLU A 24 -4.01 -38.38 18.24
CA GLU A 24 -2.97 -38.10 17.24
C GLU A 24 -2.28 -36.73 17.23
N ARG A 25 -1.01 -36.79 17.67
CA ARG A 25 0.06 -35.89 17.27
C ARG A 25 0.14 -35.86 15.75
N GLU A 26 -0.43 -34.83 15.16
CA GLU A 26 -0.12 -34.39 13.82
C GLU A 26 1.24 -33.68 13.88
N SER A 27 2.20 -34.23 13.15
CA SER A 27 3.53 -33.70 12.99
C SER A 27 3.48 -32.29 12.40
N ASP A 28 4.04 -31.36 13.15
CA ASP A 28 4.25 -29.95 12.82
C ASP A 28 5.18 -29.84 11.59
N GLN A 29 4.61 -30.05 10.40
CA GLN A 29 5.20 -29.61 9.13
C GLN A 29 4.74 -28.18 8.92
N SER A 30 5.54 -27.25 9.43
CA SER A 30 5.41 -25.83 9.12
C SER A 30 5.45 -25.67 7.59
N PRO A 31 4.39 -25.17 6.94
CA PRO A 31 4.40 -25.00 5.49
C PRO A 31 5.45 -23.95 5.11
N ASP A 32 6.31 -24.30 4.15
CA ASP A 32 7.30 -23.41 3.55
C ASP A 32 6.63 -22.10 3.07
N TRP A 33 6.70 -21.08 3.93
CA TRP A 33 6.08 -19.79 3.70
C TRP A 33 7.03 -18.92 2.89
N HIS A 34 6.69 -18.73 1.61
CA HIS A 34 7.45 -17.87 0.70
C HIS A 34 6.86 -16.44 0.70
N PRO A 35 7.60 -15.43 1.19
CA PRO A 35 7.10 -14.07 1.38
C PRO A 35 6.77 -13.33 0.08
N GLU A 36 7.16 -13.86 -1.08
CA GLU A 36 6.77 -13.29 -2.38
C GLU A 36 5.34 -13.69 -2.80
N ARG A 37 4.72 -14.58 -2.03
CA ARG A 37 3.26 -14.81 -2.10
C ARG A 37 2.45 -13.81 -1.27
N LEU A 38 3.09 -12.91 -0.50
CA LEU A 38 2.47 -11.64 -0.15
C LEU A 38 2.51 -10.73 -1.39
N ALA A 39 1.56 -10.98 -2.30
CA ALA A 39 1.28 -10.19 -3.50
C ALA A 39 2.45 -9.35 -4.05
N ALA A 40 3.59 -9.97 -4.37
CA ALA A 40 4.19 -9.61 -5.65
C ALA A 40 3.06 -9.84 -6.65
N PHE A 41 2.60 -8.77 -7.28
CA PHE A 41 1.41 -8.78 -8.12
C PHE A 41 1.68 -9.65 -9.35
N ASP A 42 1.51 -10.96 -9.18
CA ASP A 42 1.69 -11.97 -10.21
C ASP A 42 0.44 -12.00 -11.07
N TRP A 43 0.37 -10.97 -11.90
CA TRP A 43 -0.55 -10.79 -13.01
C TRP A 43 -0.72 -12.06 -13.88
N ARG A 44 0.23 -13.03 -13.87
CA ARG A 44 0.13 -14.27 -14.65
C ARG A 44 -1.06 -15.15 -14.25
N LYS A 45 -1.53 -15.07 -13.00
CA LYS A 45 -2.68 -15.88 -12.54
C LYS A 45 -4.04 -15.31 -12.94
N LEU A 46 -4.10 -14.09 -13.46
CA LEU A 46 -5.34 -13.42 -13.83
C LEU A 46 -5.95 -13.86 -15.16
N ILE A 47 -5.26 -14.67 -15.98
CA ILE A 47 -5.78 -15.15 -17.28
C ILE A 47 -6.21 -16.63 -17.26
N LEU A 48 -5.78 -17.43 -16.29
CA LEU A 48 -6.10 -18.86 -16.25
C LEU A 48 -7.44 -19.22 -15.58
N SER A 49 -8.18 -18.23 -15.04
CA SER A 49 -9.45 -18.46 -14.33
C SER A 49 -10.63 -17.67 -14.93
N GLY A 50 -10.58 -17.36 -16.22
CA GLY A 50 -11.64 -16.68 -16.96
C GLY A 50 -12.35 -17.60 -17.97
N ALA A 51 -13.30 -18.38 -17.49
CA ALA A 51 -14.45 -18.97 -18.21
C ALA A 51 -14.22 -19.75 -19.53
N ILE A 52 -14.12 -21.08 -19.43
CA ILE A 52 -14.86 -21.99 -20.32
C ILE A 52 -15.67 -22.95 -19.45
N LEU A 53 -16.85 -22.52 -19.03
CA LEU A 53 -17.96 -23.45 -18.80
C LEU A 53 -19.27 -22.67 -18.89
N SER A 54 -19.91 -22.73 -20.05
CA SER A 54 -21.34 -22.53 -20.17
C SER A 54 -21.87 -23.44 -21.26
N ILE A 55 -22.69 -24.36 -20.77
CA ILE A 55 -23.46 -25.40 -21.42
C ILE A 55 -24.42 -24.78 -22.43
N PHE A 56 -24.43 -25.29 -23.66
CA PHE A 56 -25.63 -25.30 -24.50
C PHE A 56 -25.98 -26.74 -24.85
N VAL A 57 -27.16 -27.15 -24.34
CA VAL A 57 -27.88 -28.34 -24.76
C VAL A 57 -28.71 -27.99 -26.00
N GLY A 58 -28.60 -28.83 -27.03
CA GLY A 58 -29.72 -29.18 -27.91
C GLY A 58 -29.73 -28.56 -29.32
N ALA A 59 -29.24 -29.32 -30.30
CA ALA A 59 -30.04 -29.84 -31.42
C ALA A 59 -29.09 -30.47 -32.45
N GLY A 60 -29.24 -31.77 -32.69
CA GLY A 60 -28.45 -32.51 -33.67
C GLY A 60 -28.90 -32.29 -35.11
N LEU A 61 -27.97 -32.44 -36.04
CA LEU A 61 -28.22 -33.11 -37.32
C LEU A 61 -26.91 -33.68 -37.87
N TRP A 62 -27.05 -34.87 -38.45
CA TRP A 62 -26.01 -35.82 -38.87
C TRP A 62 -25.82 -35.76 -40.40
N LEU A 63 -24.59 -36.01 -40.89
CA LEU A 63 -24.17 -36.53 -42.23
C LEU A 63 -22.67 -36.17 -42.40
N ALA A 64 -21.67 -37.04 -42.22
CA ALA A 64 -21.28 -38.27 -42.93
C ALA A 64 -20.71 -38.05 -44.35
N THR A 65 -19.37 -38.12 -44.50
CA THR A 65 -18.57 -38.84 -45.53
C THR A 65 -17.07 -38.72 -45.14
N ARG A 66 -16.35 -39.81 -44.77
CA ARG A 66 -15.46 -40.67 -45.60
C ARG A 66 -14.35 -39.91 -46.35
N ASP A 67 -13.10 -40.36 -46.52
CA ASP A 67 -12.21 -41.42 -46.00
C ASP A 67 -10.85 -41.23 -46.76
N HIS A 68 -9.80 -41.98 -46.39
CA HIS A 68 -8.39 -42.09 -46.92
C HIS A 68 -7.36 -41.50 -45.94
N SER A 69 -6.70 -42.28 -45.05
CA SER A 69 -5.67 -43.33 -45.26
C SER A 69 -4.42 -42.74 -45.98
N GLU A 70 -3.17 -42.80 -45.52
CA GLU A 70 -2.45 -43.65 -44.55
C GLU A 70 -1.02 -43.03 -44.29
N PRO A 71 0.02 -43.69 -43.71
CA PRO A 71 0.53 -43.46 -42.35
C PRO A 71 1.99 -42.95 -42.25
N GLN A 72 2.47 -42.59 -41.04
CA GLN A 72 3.75 -43.11 -40.51
C GLN A 72 4.01 -42.78 -39.01
N ALA A 73 4.37 -43.87 -38.30
CA ALA A 73 5.31 -44.02 -37.19
C ALA A 73 5.07 -43.37 -35.81
N LEU A 74 4.71 -44.26 -34.87
CA LEU A 74 4.96 -44.20 -33.43
C LEU A 74 6.43 -43.87 -33.08
N VAL A 75 6.63 -42.96 -32.12
CA VAL A 75 7.61 -43.12 -31.04
C VAL A 75 6.94 -42.66 -29.74
N ALA A 76 7.14 -43.47 -28.70
CA ALA A 76 6.49 -43.42 -27.40
C ALA A 76 7.03 -42.32 -26.46
N ASN A 77 6.12 -41.75 -25.64
CA ASN A 77 6.23 -41.36 -24.21
C ASN A 77 7.43 -40.51 -23.70
N PRO A 78 7.37 -39.89 -22.50
CA PRO A 78 6.29 -39.85 -21.51
C PRO A 78 5.93 -38.44 -20.97
N THR A 79 4.80 -38.43 -20.29
CA THR A 79 4.40 -37.54 -19.18
C THR A 79 5.55 -37.18 -18.22
N PRO A 80 5.65 -35.95 -17.72
CA PRO A 80 6.32 -35.67 -16.45
C PRO A 80 5.30 -35.67 -15.30
N GLN A 81 5.49 -36.61 -14.38
CA GLN A 81 5.06 -36.49 -12.98
C GLN A 81 5.75 -35.28 -12.31
N PRO A 82 5.18 -34.75 -11.22
CA PRO A 82 5.79 -33.69 -10.43
C PRO A 82 7.03 -34.22 -9.70
N SER A 83 8.14 -33.48 -9.78
CA SER A 83 9.34 -33.73 -8.99
C SER A 83 9.15 -33.18 -7.57
N ASP A 84 8.92 -34.09 -6.63
CA ASP A 84 9.35 -33.94 -5.25
C ASP A 84 10.88 -33.85 -5.23
N THR A 85 11.44 -32.75 -4.75
CA THR A 85 12.83 -32.66 -4.30
C THR A 85 12.87 -32.07 -2.91
N GLY A 86 12.59 -32.92 -1.93
CA GLY A 86 13.05 -32.71 -0.56
C GLY A 86 14.58 -32.82 -0.51
N TRP A 87 15.21 -31.86 0.15
CA TRP A 87 16.65 -31.88 0.40
C TRP A 87 16.98 -32.91 1.49
N GLN A 88 17.82 -33.90 1.18
CA GLN A 88 18.56 -34.65 2.20
C GLN A 88 19.89 -33.94 2.49
N ALA A 89 20.13 -33.65 3.77
CA ALA A 89 21.42 -33.19 4.26
C ALA A 89 22.42 -34.35 4.26
N VAL A 90 23.51 -34.21 3.50
CA VAL A 90 24.68 -35.09 3.63
C VAL A 90 25.49 -34.61 4.83
N VAL A 91 25.36 -35.31 5.95
CA VAL A 91 26.22 -35.16 7.12
C VAL A 91 27.54 -35.90 6.85
N PRO A 92 28.72 -35.26 6.93
CA PRO A 92 29.99 -35.99 6.86
C PRO A 92 30.16 -36.88 8.11
N PRO A 93 30.73 -38.10 7.97
CA PRO A 93 30.90 -39.00 9.09
C PRO A 93 31.89 -38.43 10.13
N PRO A 94 31.68 -38.70 11.43
CA PRO A 94 32.63 -38.30 12.48
C PRO A 94 33.96 -39.07 12.33
N PRO A 95 35.11 -38.48 12.72
CA PRO A 95 36.38 -39.18 12.71
C PRO A 95 36.40 -40.32 13.75
N THR A 96 36.86 -41.48 13.31
CA THR A 96 37.04 -42.71 14.10
C THR A 96 38.14 -42.51 15.18
N PRO A 97 37.96 -43.04 16.40
CA PRO A 97 38.90 -42.84 17.51
C PRO A 97 40.16 -43.71 17.39
N SER A 98 41.33 -43.09 17.60
CA SER A 98 42.60 -43.79 17.82
C SER A 98 42.73 -44.26 19.28
N ALA A 99 43.16 -45.50 19.43
CA ALA A 99 43.38 -46.22 20.70
C ALA A 99 44.61 -45.71 21.50
N PRO A 100 44.75 -46.07 22.79
CA PRO A 100 45.57 -45.34 23.79
C PRO A 100 46.88 -46.05 24.19
N ALA A 101 47.81 -45.30 24.80
CA ALA A 101 48.73 -45.66 25.92
C ALA A 101 49.83 -44.56 26.11
N PRO A 102 50.62 -44.53 27.21
CA PRO A 102 50.24 -44.45 28.63
C PRO A 102 50.99 -43.32 29.41
N GLU A 103 50.49 -43.05 30.63
CA GLU A 103 51.14 -42.52 31.85
C GLU A 103 52.12 -41.32 31.82
N SER A 104 51.81 -40.26 32.59
CA SER A 104 52.55 -39.93 33.84
C SER A 104 51.98 -38.74 34.65
N ARG A 105 51.77 -39.01 35.95
CA ARG A 105 51.78 -38.14 37.15
C ARG A 105 51.89 -36.61 37.00
N SER A 106 50.99 -35.86 37.66
CA SER A 106 51.22 -35.25 38.99
C SER A 106 50.09 -34.28 39.39
N THR A 107 49.58 -34.46 40.60
CA THR A 107 48.76 -33.54 41.42
C THR A 107 49.56 -32.28 41.84
N PRO A 108 48.93 -31.12 42.16
CA PRO A 108 48.34 -30.91 43.50
C PRO A 108 47.05 -30.07 43.57
N THR A 109 46.25 -30.36 44.60
CA THR A 109 45.20 -29.53 45.24
C THR A 109 45.77 -28.17 45.70
N PRO A 110 44.97 -27.08 45.87
CA PRO A 110 44.19 -26.93 47.11
C PRO A 110 42.89 -26.07 47.05
N SER A 111 42.02 -26.32 48.05
CA SER A 111 41.16 -25.39 48.82
C SER A 111 39.89 -24.73 48.25
N LEU A 112 38.78 -25.08 48.93
CA LEU A 112 37.52 -24.36 49.15
C LEU A 112 37.74 -22.94 49.75
N PRO A 113 36.77 -22.00 49.61
CA PRO A 113 35.73 -21.86 50.65
C PRO A 113 34.31 -21.53 50.16
N ASP A 114 33.40 -21.71 51.12
CA ASP A 114 31.95 -21.60 51.12
C ASP A 114 31.33 -20.26 50.66
N GLY A 115 30.07 -20.39 50.19
CA GLY A 115 28.98 -19.60 50.76
C GLY A 115 28.46 -18.43 49.92
N ARG A 116 27.23 -18.56 49.40
CA ARG A 116 26.09 -17.68 49.73
C ARG A 116 24.86 -18.00 48.90
N SER A 117 23.79 -18.33 49.62
CA SER A 117 22.40 -18.25 49.18
C SER A 117 21.92 -16.80 49.20
N THR A 118 21.16 -16.37 48.19
CA THR A 118 20.13 -15.31 48.29
C THR A 118 19.20 -15.34 47.06
N PRO A 119 17.98 -14.76 47.15
CA PRO A 119 16.76 -15.41 46.68
C PRO A 119 16.03 -14.71 45.51
N ALA A 120 14.94 -15.36 45.09
CA ALA A 120 13.99 -14.97 44.05
C ALA A 120 13.33 -13.58 44.26
N PRO A 121 12.91 -12.91 43.17
CA PRO A 121 12.21 -11.62 43.24
C PRO A 121 10.70 -11.77 43.48
N SER A 122 10.20 -11.00 44.45
CA SER A 122 8.78 -10.85 44.80
C SER A 122 8.04 -9.90 43.85
N VAL A 123 6.85 -10.32 43.42
CA VAL A 123 5.83 -9.54 42.72
C VAL A 123 4.99 -8.76 43.74
N PRO A 124 4.62 -7.49 43.49
CA PRO A 124 3.48 -6.85 44.14
C PRO A 124 2.25 -6.76 43.22
N ALA A 125 1.11 -7.13 43.79
CA ALA A 125 -0.24 -6.99 43.26
C ALA A 125 -0.84 -5.58 43.57
N PRO A 126 -1.99 -5.20 42.99
CA PRO A 126 -2.41 -3.81 42.82
C PRO A 126 -3.32 -3.28 43.93
N VAL A 127 -3.24 -1.97 44.16
CA VAL A 127 -4.16 -1.13 44.96
C VAL A 127 -4.36 0.14 44.13
N GLY A 128 -5.51 0.77 43.92
CA GLY A 128 -6.87 0.69 44.45
C GLY A 128 -7.58 1.97 43.95
N ARG A 129 -8.88 1.88 43.67
CA ARG A 129 -9.77 2.98 43.22
C ARG A 129 -9.64 4.26 44.05
N SER A 130 -9.81 5.41 43.40
CA SER A 130 -10.69 6.50 43.88
C SER A 130 -11.02 7.50 42.76
N THR A 131 -12.30 7.63 42.47
CA THR A 131 -12.95 8.73 41.73
C THR A 131 -13.04 9.97 42.63
N PRO A 132 -13.03 11.20 42.09
CA PRO A 132 -14.27 11.98 42.14
C PRO A 132 -14.54 12.82 40.87
N ALA A 133 -15.83 13.09 40.65
CA ALA A 133 -16.36 14.11 39.72
C ALA A 133 -16.97 15.28 40.54
N PRO A 134 -17.63 16.29 39.94
CA PRO A 134 -17.01 17.45 39.28
C PRO A 134 -17.48 18.77 39.92
N SER A 135 -16.74 19.87 39.71
CA SER A 135 -17.21 21.23 40.00
C SER A 135 -16.96 22.17 38.84
N ALA A 136 -18.05 22.68 38.27
CA ALA A 136 -18.08 23.86 37.42
C ALA A 136 -18.04 25.14 38.29
N PRO A 137 -17.67 26.29 37.70
CA PRO A 137 -18.61 27.41 37.73
C PRO A 137 -18.74 28.15 36.38
N ALA A 138 -19.89 28.80 36.22
CA ALA A 138 -20.29 29.66 35.10
C ALA A 138 -20.06 31.17 35.46
N PRO A 139 -20.57 32.19 34.74
CA PRO A 139 -19.74 33.22 34.10
C PRO A 139 -19.94 34.67 34.62
N GLU A 140 -18.96 35.55 34.39
CA GLU A 140 -19.06 37.03 34.47
C GLU A 140 -18.38 37.61 33.21
N VAL A 141 -19.03 38.27 32.25
CA VAL A 141 -19.53 39.66 32.19
C VAL A 141 -18.45 40.72 32.49
N GLY A 142 -18.07 41.53 31.48
CA GLY A 142 -17.53 42.88 31.74
C GLY A 142 -16.46 43.45 30.79
N ALA A 143 -16.93 44.26 29.83
CA ALA A 143 -16.39 45.58 29.40
C ALA A 143 -14.97 45.75 28.79
N THR A 144 -15.00 46.37 27.60
CA THR A 144 -13.94 47.10 26.86
C THR A 144 -13.38 48.29 27.67
N PRO A 145 -12.13 48.73 27.42
CA PRO A 145 -11.92 49.94 26.62
C PRO A 145 -10.67 49.93 25.71
N ALA A 146 -10.76 50.62 24.56
CA ALA A 146 -9.62 51.13 23.78
C ALA A 146 -8.98 52.33 24.53
N PRO A 147 -7.72 52.76 24.25
CA PRO A 147 -7.50 53.68 23.11
C PRO A 147 -6.06 53.74 22.51
N SER A 148 -5.97 54.55 21.44
CA SER A 148 -4.84 55.42 21.05
C SER A 148 -3.78 54.95 20.05
N VAL A 149 -3.92 55.52 18.84
CA VAL A 149 -2.95 55.75 17.76
C VAL A 149 -1.98 56.88 18.15
N PRO A 150 -0.75 56.92 17.57
CA PRO A 150 -0.12 58.19 17.25
C PRO A 150 0.20 58.33 15.75
N ASP A 151 -0.29 59.42 15.16
CA ASP A 151 0.10 59.96 13.86
C ASP A 151 1.45 60.69 13.95
N GLY A 152 2.28 60.52 12.91
CA GLY A 152 3.61 61.13 12.79
C GLY A 152 3.89 61.65 11.37
N ARG A 153 3.22 62.77 11.07
CA ARG A 153 3.44 63.80 10.04
C ARG A 153 4.87 63.90 9.43
N SER A 154 4.95 64.01 8.09
CA SER A 154 5.99 64.84 7.45
C SER A 154 5.57 65.30 6.04
N THR A 155 5.27 66.59 5.91
CA THR A 155 5.14 67.33 4.64
C THR A 155 5.57 68.78 4.88
N ALA A 156 6.55 69.26 4.12
CA ALA A 156 6.78 70.65 3.67
C ALA A 156 8.04 70.61 2.78
N GLY A 157 8.16 71.30 1.64
CA GLY A 157 7.37 72.42 1.10
C GLY A 157 7.78 72.73 -0.36
N PRO A 158 7.75 74.01 -0.82
CA PRO A 158 6.89 74.38 -1.95
C PRO A 158 7.53 75.27 -3.05
N SER A 159 6.70 75.63 -4.05
CA SER A 159 6.78 76.82 -4.95
C SER A 159 7.80 76.77 -6.10
N SER A 160 7.57 77.26 -7.33
CA SER A 160 6.61 78.24 -7.85
C SER A 160 6.62 78.27 -9.41
N GLN A 161 5.45 78.57 -9.99
CA GLN A 161 5.14 79.46 -11.15
C GLN A 161 6.24 79.74 -12.20
N ALA A 162 6.07 79.56 -13.52
CA ALA A 162 5.07 80.01 -14.52
C ALA A 162 5.80 80.85 -15.59
N LYS A 163 5.63 80.57 -16.89
CA LYS A 163 5.03 81.45 -17.92
C LYS A 163 5.27 80.93 -19.35
N GLU A 164 4.26 81.17 -20.18
CA GLU A 164 3.96 80.68 -21.53
C GLU A 164 4.90 81.16 -22.66
N ALA A 165 4.93 80.40 -23.76
CA ALA A 165 4.65 80.91 -25.12
C ALA A 165 4.33 79.75 -26.11
N SER A 166 3.24 79.94 -26.88
CA SER A 166 2.87 79.47 -28.24
C SER A 166 3.73 78.39 -28.92
N THR A 167 3.21 77.43 -29.69
CA THR A 167 2.32 77.60 -30.86
C THR A 167 1.85 76.22 -31.37
N ASP A 168 0.58 76.16 -31.79
CA ASP A 168 0.01 75.48 -32.98
C ASP A 168 0.25 74.00 -33.33
N GLY A 169 -0.84 73.35 -33.77
CA GLY A 169 -0.81 72.30 -34.81
C GLY A 169 -0.76 70.83 -34.38
N ALA A 170 -1.94 70.20 -34.23
CA ALA A 170 -2.35 68.94 -34.89
C ALA A 170 -3.27 68.06 -34.02
N ARG A 171 -4.50 67.87 -34.52
CA ARG A 171 -5.47 66.87 -34.01
C ARG A 171 -4.90 65.46 -34.15
N VAL A 172 -4.64 64.79 -33.02
CA VAL A 172 -4.59 63.31 -32.97
C VAL A 172 -5.89 62.83 -32.34
N LYS A 173 -6.70 62.16 -33.15
CA LYS A 173 -7.93 61.46 -32.72
C LYS A 173 -7.50 60.22 -31.92
N VAL A 174 -7.38 60.34 -30.61
CA VAL A 174 -7.15 59.19 -29.71
C VAL A 174 -8.46 58.41 -29.62
N THR A 175 -8.56 57.34 -30.40
CA THR A 175 -9.59 56.32 -30.25
C THR A 175 -9.28 55.56 -28.96
N VAL A 176 -10.03 55.85 -27.89
CA VAL A 176 -10.03 55.04 -26.67
C VAL A 176 -10.62 53.67 -27.04
N PRO A 177 -9.87 52.55 -26.92
CA PRO A 177 -10.45 51.24 -27.13
C PRO A 177 -11.52 51.00 -26.06
N PRO A 178 -12.65 50.33 -26.41
CA PRO A 178 -13.67 50.03 -25.43
C PRO A 178 -13.05 49.21 -24.29
N SER A 179 -13.37 49.63 -23.07
CA SER A 179 -13.08 48.91 -21.83
C SER A 179 -13.44 47.43 -22.03
N VAL A 180 -12.41 46.59 -22.18
CA VAL A 180 -12.56 45.15 -22.10
C VAL A 180 -12.91 44.88 -20.65
N GLY A 181 -14.21 44.74 -20.38
CA GLY A 181 -14.70 44.25 -19.10
C GLY A 181 -13.92 42.99 -18.73
N PRO A 182 -13.63 42.76 -17.44
CA PRO A 182 -12.83 41.62 -17.02
C PRO A 182 -13.43 40.37 -17.65
N SER A 183 -12.69 39.78 -18.61
CA SER A 183 -13.00 38.49 -19.19
C SER A 183 -13.34 37.58 -18.04
N ALA A 184 -14.56 37.03 -18.06
CA ALA A 184 -14.97 35.98 -17.16
C ALA A 184 -13.92 34.87 -17.27
N ARG A 185 -12.95 34.86 -16.34
CA ARG A 185 -12.09 33.72 -16.08
C ARG A 185 -13.04 32.56 -15.98
N ALA A 186 -12.94 31.63 -16.92
CA ALA A 186 -13.65 30.37 -16.84
C ALA A 186 -13.35 29.80 -15.45
N ARG A 187 -14.34 29.89 -14.54
CA ARG A 187 -14.25 29.18 -13.26
C ARG A 187 -13.94 27.74 -13.65
N ALA A 188 -12.86 27.19 -13.10
CA ALA A 188 -12.53 25.79 -13.33
C ALA A 188 -13.80 24.98 -13.07
N SER A 189 -14.35 24.40 -14.13
CA SER A 189 -15.66 23.78 -14.06
C SER A 189 -15.54 22.53 -13.22
N GLN A 190 -16.34 22.43 -12.16
CA GLN A 190 -16.45 21.24 -11.33
C GLN A 190 -16.53 19.98 -12.20
N LEU A 191 -15.69 18.99 -11.90
CA LEU A 191 -15.63 17.75 -12.65
C LEU A 191 -16.91 16.93 -12.43
N SER A 192 -17.62 16.61 -13.51
CA SER A 192 -18.82 15.78 -13.45
C SER A 192 -18.49 14.29 -13.45
N VAL A 193 -19.38 13.48 -12.87
CA VAL A 193 -19.28 12.01 -12.85
C VAL A 193 -19.14 11.43 -14.27
N LYS A 194 -19.85 11.98 -15.26
CA LYS A 194 -19.75 11.55 -16.67
C LYS A 194 -18.35 11.81 -17.26
N GLN A 195 -17.72 12.94 -16.90
CA GLN A 195 -16.33 13.21 -17.30
C GLN A 195 -15.38 12.24 -16.63
N VAL A 196 -15.58 11.91 -15.35
CA VAL A 196 -14.75 10.96 -14.61
C VAL A 196 -14.76 9.57 -15.25
N TYR A 197 -15.93 9.03 -15.57
CA TYR A 197 -16.03 7.75 -16.28
C TYR A 197 -15.30 7.76 -17.64
N ARG A 198 -15.37 8.88 -18.37
CA ARG A 198 -14.64 9.03 -19.63
C ARG A 198 -13.13 9.01 -19.40
N ILE A 199 -12.64 9.85 -18.49
CA ILE A 199 -11.22 9.97 -18.16
C ILE A 199 -10.65 8.63 -17.71
N HIS A 200 -11.33 7.97 -16.77
CA HIS A 200 -10.88 6.68 -16.25
C HIS A 200 -10.97 5.57 -17.30
N GLY A 201 -12.03 5.56 -18.12
CA GLY A 201 -12.15 4.60 -19.22
C GLY A 201 -11.07 4.78 -20.30
N ASP A 202 -10.71 6.03 -20.62
CA ASP A 202 -9.58 6.33 -21.51
C ASP A 202 -8.25 5.87 -20.89
N TYR A 203 -8.06 6.12 -19.59
CA TYR A 203 -6.89 5.64 -18.84
C TYR A 203 -6.78 4.11 -18.90
N GLN A 204 -7.84 3.36 -18.56
CA GLN A 204 -7.80 1.89 -18.55
C GLN A 204 -7.52 1.28 -19.93
N ARG A 205 -8.12 1.81 -21.00
CA ARG A 205 -7.82 1.37 -22.36
C ARG A 205 -6.37 1.65 -22.74
N GLY A 206 -5.88 2.84 -22.41
CA GLY A 206 -4.48 3.22 -22.63
C GLY A 206 -3.52 2.35 -21.85
N LEU A 207 -3.81 2.09 -20.57
CA LEU A 207 -3.03 1.26 -19.67
C LEU A 207 -2.94 -0.17 -20.20
N SER A 208 -4.09 -0.79 -20.52
CA SER A 208 -4.15 -2.15 -21.07
C SER A 208 -3.33 -2.28 -22.35
N ALA A 209 -3.47 -1.34 -23.29
CA ALA A 209 -2.68 -1.34 -24.53
C ALA A 209 -1.17 -1.12 -24.28
N ALA A 210 -0.82 -0.21 -23.38
CA ALA A 210 0.58 0.05 -23.03
C ALA A 210 1.23 -1.12 -22.30
N GLN A 211 0.51 -1.79 -21.40
CA GLN A 211 0.92 -3.01 -20.70
C GLN A 211 1.14 -4.17 -21.67
N ALA A 212 0.19 -4.43 -22.57
CA ALA A 212 0.31 -5.49 -23.58
C ALA A 212 1.55 -5.32 -24.48
N ALA A 213 1.96 -4.07 -24.75
CA ALA A 213 3.12 -3.74 -25.56
C ALA A 213 4.39 -3.41 -24.73
N LEU A 214 4.33 -3.47 -23.39
CA LEU A 214 5.36 -2.97 -22.47
C LEU A 214 5.86 -1.54 -22.82
N ASN A 215 4.98 -0.67 -23.30
CA ASN A 215 5.35 0.60 -23.92
C ASN A 215 5.60 1.72 -22.88
N HIS A 216 6.87 1.94 -22.53
CA HIS A 216 7.30 2.99 -21.58
C HIS A 216 6.90 4.42 -21.98
N GLY A 217 6.89 4.70 -23.29
CA GLY A 217 6.56 6.02 -23.83
C GLY A 217 5.08 6.33 -23.69
N ALA A 218 4.22 5.34 -23.96
CA ALA A 218 2.78 5.45 -23.76
C ALA A 218 2.43 5.65 -22.27
N MET A 219 3.12 4.94 -21.36
CA MET A 219 2.87 5.08 -19.92
C MET A 219 3.07 6.50 -19.39
N GLY A 220 4.02 7.28 -19.94
CA GLY A 220 4.22 8.68 -19.53
C GLY A 220 3.02 9.61 -19.81
N LYS A 221 2.08 9.18 -20.65
CA LYS A 221 0.82 9.89 -20.91
C LYS A 221 -0.30 9.48 -19.95
N LEU A 222 -0.12 8.40 -19.21
CA LEU A 222 -1.16 7.76 -18.38
C LEU A 222 -0.88 7.92 -16.90
N GLU A 223 0.39 7.91 -16.50
CA GLU A 223 0.81 7.90 -15.11
C GLU A 223 1.86 8.98 -14.83
N HIS A 224 2.03 9.34 -13.56
CA HIS A 224 2.98 10.35 -13.14
C HIS A 224 3.60 10.01 -11.77
N GLY A 225 4.77 10.60 -11.50
CA GLY A 225 5.51 10.37 -10.26
C GLY A 225 5.86 8.89 -10.03
N LEU A 226 5.79 8.46 -8.78
CA LEU A 226 6.12 7.10 -8.37
C LEU A 226 5.31 6.02 -9.10
N ALA A 227 4.04 6.27 -9.45
CA ALA A 227 3.22 5.30 -10.19
C ALA A 227 3.87 4.97 -11.55
N LEU A 228 4.30 6.00 -12.28
CA LEU A 228 4.98 5.83 -13.56
C LEU A 228 6.32 5.09 -13.40
N GLU A 229 7.08 5.40 -12.35
CA GLU A 229 8.35 4.72 -12.07
C GLU A 229 8.13 3.23 -11.81
N MET A 230 7.15 2.90 -10.96
CA MET A 230 6.76 1.53 -10.63
C MET A 230 6.29 0.76 -11.86
N THR A 231 5.40 1.33 -12.69
CA THR A 231 4.97 0.62 -13.90
C THR A 231 6.12 0.41 -14.89
N ARG A 232 7.00 1.39 -15.07
CA ARG A 232 8.20 1.22 -15.92
C ARG A 232 9.14 0.16 -15.36
N ALA A 233 9.28 0.09 -14.04
CA ALA A 233 9.99 -0.98 -13.39
C ALA A 233 9.34 -2.34 -13.68
N SER A 234 8.03 -2.48 -13.50
CA SER A 234 7.30 -3.72 -13.84
C SER A 234 7.62 -4.19 -15.26
N PHE A 235 7.65 -3.28 -16.23
CA PHE A 235 7.92 -3.59 -17.64
C PHE A 235 9.37 -4.04 -17.85
N LYS A 236 10.33 -3.44 -17.13
CA LYS A 236 11.72 -3.85 -17.21
C LYS A 236 11.91 -5.25 -16.61
N THR A 237 11.25 -5.55 -15.48
CA THR A 237 11.27 -6.89 -14.87
C THR A 237 10.66 -7.92 -15.82
N ALA A 238 9.48 -7.66 -16.36
CA ALA A 238 8.78 -8.55 -17.28
C ALA A 238 9.63 -8.88 -18.52
N ARG A 239 10.33 -7.90 -19.10
CA ARG A 239 11.27 -8.16 -20.21
C ARG A 239 12.42 -9.09 -19.83
N LEU A 240 13.02 -8.90 -18.65
CA LEU A 240 14.13 -9.72 -18.19
C LEU A 240 13.70 -11.16 -17.93
N GLU A 241 12.46 -11.36 -17.46
CA GLU A 241 11.89 -12.70 -17.28
C GLU A 241 11.33 -13.32 -18.58
N GLY A 242 11.27 -12.55 -19.67
CA GLY A 242 10.61 -12.98 -20.90
C GLY A 242 9.09 -13.14 -20.77
N THR A 243 8.45 -12.34 -19.92
CA THR A 243 7.02 -12.48 -19.59
C THR A 243 6.22 -11.21 -19.85
N SER A 244 4.90 -11.35 -19.78
CA SER A 244 3.96 -10.24 -19.89
C SER A 244 3.52 -9.75 -18.52
N VAL A 245 3.33 -8.44 -18.38
CA VAL A 245 2.45 -7.90 -17.34
C VAL A 245 1.00 -8.17 -17.76
N ALA A 246 0.08 -8.45 -16.83
CA ALA A 246 -1.30 -8.59 -17.27
C ALA A 246 -1.83 -7.24 -17.70
N SER A 247 -2.66 -7.34 -18.72
CA SER A 247 -3.37 -6.26 -19.33
C SER A 247 -4.84 -6.59 -19.21
N GLY A 248 -5.65 -5.56 -18.99
CA GLY A 248 -7.07 -5.75 -18.79
C GLY A 248 -7.74 -4.44 -18.46
N ILE A 249 -9.06 -4.45 -18.60
CA ILE A 249 -9.91 -3.32 -18.20
C ILE A 249 -10.72 -3.81 -17.01
N TRP A 250 -10.73 -3.03 -15.94
CA TRP A 250 -11.62 -3.30 -14.81
C TRP A 250 -12.96 -2.59 -15.04
N PRO A 251 -14.05 -3.31 -15.35
CA PRO A 251 -15.31 -2.68 -15.67
C PRO A 251 -15.97 -2.06 -14.43
N ASN A 252 -16.87 -1.11 -14.68
CA ASN A 252 -17.81 -0.57 -13.68
C ASN A 252 -17.15 -0.04 -12.39
N PRO A 253 -16.14 0.85 -12.47
CA PRO A 253 -15.55 1.43 -11.28
C PRO A 253 -16.57 2.25 -10.51
N GLN A 254 -16.56 2.17 -9.18
CA GLN A 254 -17.21 3.18 -8.34
C GLN A 254 -16.30 4.40 -8.27
N VAL A 255 -16.86 5.59 -8.46
CA VAL A 255 -16.07 6.82 -8.55
C VAL A 255 -16.48 7.85 -7.50
N TRP A 256 -15.49 8.54 -6.93
CA TRP A 256 -15.69 9.61 -5.96
C TRP A 256 -14.89 10.83 -6.38
N VAL A 257 -15.58 11.97 -6.45
CA VAL A 257 -15.03 13.22 -6.98
C VAL A 257 -15.16 14.29 -5.91
N PRO A 258 -14.04 14.81 -5.37
CA PRO A 258 -14.07 15.99 -4.53
C PRO A 258 -14.52 17.24 -5.28
N ARG A 259 -14.98 18.23 -4.52
CA ARG A 259 -15.19 19.57 -5.06
C ARG A 259 -13.86 20.20 -5.47
N HIS A 260 -13.90 20.98 -6.56
CA HIS A 260 -12.77 21.77 -7.00
C HIS A 260 -12.35 22.75 -5.90
N VAL A 261 -11.03 22.83 -5.67
CA VAL A 261 -10.43 23.81 -4.77
C VAL A 261 -9.48 24.67 -5.59
N GLU A 262 -9.70 25.98 -5.59
CA GLU A 262 -8.88 26.91 -6.36
C GLU A 262 -7.41 26.80 -5.96
N GLY A 263 -6.52 26.74 -6.96
CA GLY A 263 -5.09 26.56 -6.75
C GLY A 263 -4.64 25.12 -6.49
N SER A 264 -5.56 24.15 -6.42
CA SER A 264 -5.23 22.72 -6.28
C SER A 264 -5.59 21.94 -7.55
N PRO A 265 -4.81 20.90 -7.91
CA PRO A 265 -5.20 19.99 -8.98
C PRO A 265 -6.50 19.26 -8.64
N ASP A 266 -7.45 19.27 -9.57
CA ASP A 266 -8.61 18.38 -9.51
C ASP A 266 -8.14 16.93 -9.47
N TRP A 267 -8.83 16.11 -8.70
CA TRP A 267 -8.53 14.69 -8.57
C TRP A 267 -9.82 13.90 -8.32
N PHE A 268 -9.77 12.59 -8.54
CA PHE A 268 -10.86 11.68 -8.19
C PHE A 268 -10.30 10.30 -7.84
N VAL A 269 -11.13 9.49 -7.23
CA VAL A 269 -10.85 8.08 -6.93
C VAL A 269 -11.75 7.20 -7.78
N ALA A 270 -11.19 6.16 -8.38
CA ALA A 270 -11.92 5.08 -9.02
C ALA A 270 -11.59 3.77 -8.30
N VAL A 271 -12.60 3.03 -7.88
CA VAL A 271 -12.42 1.73 -7.24
C VAL A 271 -13.11 0.67 -8.07
N SER A 272 -12.32 -0.28 -8.54
CA SER A 272 -12.81 -1.44 -9.26
C SER A 272 -12.70 -2.67 -8.37
N TYR A 273 -13.67 -3.57 -8.45
CA TYR A 273 -13.68 -4.78 -7.66
C TYR A 273 -14.20 -5.94 -8.49
N ASP A 274 -13.41 -7.00 -8.56
CA ASP A 274 -13.80 -8.29 -9.10
C ASP A 274 -13.65 -9.36 -8.01
N PRO A 275 -14.76 -9.97 -7.54
CA PRO A 275 -14.74 -10.97 -6.48
C PRO A 275 -13.78 -12.12 -6.76
N GLY A 276 -12.95 -12.47 -5.78
CA GLY A 276 -11.95 -13.53 -5.90
C GLY A 276 -10.71 -13.14 -6.72
N VAL A 277 -10.68 -11.94 -7.30
CA VAL A 277 -9.55 -11.44 -8.09
C VAL A 277 -8.82 -10.34 -7.33
N ALA A 278 -9.38 -9.13 -7.29
CA ALA A 278 -8.84 -8.03 -6.52
C ALA A 278 -9.83 -6.86 -6.38
N ARG A 279 -9.59 -6.02 -5.38
CA ARG A 279 -10.05 -4.63 -5.36
C ARG A 279 -8.88 -3.71 -5.70
N ILE A 280 -9.03 -2.88 -6.73
CA ILE A 280 -8.05 -1.88 -7.13
C ILE A 280 -8.62 -0.49 -6.80
N THR A 281 -7.81 0.36 -6.15
CA THR A 281 -8.16 1.75 -5.88
C THR A 281 -7.19 2.68 -6.60
N ASP A 282 -7.67 3.39 -7.61
CA ASP A 282 -6.88 4.32 -8.42
C ASP A 282 -7.19 5.77 -8.03
N VAL A 283 -6.13 6.56 -7.85
CA VAL A 283 -6.22 8.01 -7.64
C VAL A 283 -5.71 8.73 -8.87
N MET A 284 -6.63 9.39 -9.56
CA MET A 284 -6.36 10.16 -10.76
C MET A 284 -6.27 11.64 -10.40
N SER A 285 -5.27 12.34 -10.91
CA SER A 285 -5.09 13.79 -10.71
C SER A 285 -4.91 14.48 -12.05
N SER A 286 -5.46 15.69 -12.15
CA SER A 286 -5.18 16.59 -13.26
C SER A 286 -3.74 17.11 -13.16
N THR A 287 -3.12 17.30 -14.33
CA THR A 287 -1.79 17.89 -14.49
C THR A 287 -1.82 18.83 -15.70
N PRO A 288 -0.82 19.71 -15.90
CA PRO A 288 -0.73 20.52 -17.13
C PRO A 288 -0.73 19.69 -18.42
N ALA A 289 -0.28 18.42 -18.36
CA ALA A 289 -0.25 17.51 -19.48
C ALA A 289 -1.50 16.61 -19.59
N GLY A 290 -2.54 16.88 -18.80
CA GLY A 290 -3.78 16.10 -18.73
C GLY A 290 -3.89 15.22 -17.48
N TRP A 291 -4.87 14.32 -17.47
CA TRP A 291 -5.13 13.43 -16.34
C TRP A 291 -4.10 12.31 -16.23
N ARG A 292 -3.66 12.00 -15.01
CA ARG A 292 -2.66 10.97 -14.72
C ARG A 292 -3.05 10.16 -13.49
N LEU A 293 -2.74 8.86 -13.48
CA LEU A 293 -2.68 8.09 -12.25
C LEU A 293 -1.50 8.60 -11.42
N VAL A 294 -1.75 8.89 -10.14
CA VAL A 294 -0.72 9.36 -9.20
C VAL A 294 -0.59 8.49 -7.96
N ALA A 295 -1.59 7.67 -7.67
CA ALA A 295 -1.50 6.61 -6.67
C ALA A 295 -2.42 5.44 -7.06
N SER A 296 -2.01 4.21 -6.77
CA SER A 296 -2.87 3.03 -6.87
C SER A 296 -2.55 2.06 -5.74
N ALA A 297 -3.50 1.21 -5.37
CA ALA A 297 -3.30 0.14 -4.41
C ALA A 297 -4.25 -1.02 -4.70
N ALA A 298 -3.83 -2.24 -4.38
CA ALA A 298 -4.59 -3.46 -4.62
C ALA A 298 -4.82 -4.25 -3.32
N ASP A 299 -6.02 -4.82 -3.19
CA ASP A 299 -6.33 -5.88 -2.23
C ASP A 299 -6.63 -7.16 -3.03
N THR A 300 -5.66 -8.06 -3.08
CA THR A 300 -5.74 -9.32 -3.85
C THR A 300 -6.21 -10.50 -3.01
N ARG A 301 -6.62 -10.26 -1.76
CA ARG A 301 -7.16 -11.33 -0.91
C ARG A 301 -8.47 -11.84 -1.50
N ALA A 302 -8.67 -13.16 -1.42
CA ALA A 302 -9.92 -13.80 -1.84
C ALA A 302 -11.16 -13.19 -1.16
N THR A 303 -11.00 -12.77 0.10
CA THR A 303 -11.99 -11.99 0.83
C THR A 303 -11.36 -10.65 1.24
N PRO A 304 -11.51 -9.59 0.45
CA PRO A 304 -10.92 -8.30 0.78
C PRO A 304 -11.58 -7.71 2.02
N ALA A 305 -10.81 -6.91 2.78
CA ALA A 305 -11.37 -6.22 3.94
C ALA A 305 -12.50 -5.29 3.52
N ARG A 306 -13.52 -5.11 4.38
CA ARG A 306 -14.66 -4.23 4.10
C ARG A 306 -14.18 -2.83 3.69
N PHE A 307 -14.58 -2.38 2.50
CA PHE A 307 -14.35 -1.02 2.03
C PHE A 307 -15.29 -0.05 2.76
N PRO A 308 -14.79 1.05 3.33
CA PRO A 308 -15.64 2.01 4.03
C PRO A 308 -16.50 2.78 3.01
N LYS A 309 -17.71 3.16 3.43
CA LYS A 309 -18.57 4.01 2.60
C LYS A 309 -18.04 5.44 2.63
N ILE A 310 -17.73 6.01 1.47
CA ILE A 310 -17.27 7.41 1.38
C ILE A 310 -18.44 8.38 1.63
N ALA A 311 -18.18 9.44 2.39
CA ALA A 311 -19.14 10.51 2.62
C ALA A 311 -19.20 11.44 1.40
N THR A 312 -20.42 11.67 0.92
CA THR A 312 -20.72 12.62 -0.15
C THR A 312 -21.66 13.71 0.35
N ASP A 313 -21.56 14.91 -0.21
CA ASP A 313 -22.55 15.96 0.02
C ASP A 313 -23.85 15.71 -0.76
N SER A 314 -24.80 16.65 -0.66
CA SER A 314 -26.11 16.56 -1.31
C SER A 314 -26.06 16.49 -2.83
N ASP A 315 -24.98 16.97 -3.45
CA ASP A 315 -24.80 16.96 -4.90
C ASP A 315 -23.99 15.72 -5.35
N GLY A 316 -23.61 14.85 -4.42
CA GLY A 316 -22.87 13.62 -4.67
C GLY A 316 -21.35 13.78 -4.73
N TYR A 317 -20.79 14.95 -4.37
CA TYR A 317 -19.33 15.13 -4.33
C TYR A 317 -18.75 14.61 -3.01
N ALA A 318 -17.61 13.94 -3.10
CA ALA A 318 -16.90 13.44 -1.93
C ALA A 318 -16.27 14.58 -1.12
N THR A 319 -16.20 14.41 0.19
CA THR A 319 -15.51 15.38 1.05
C THR A 319 -14.02 15.06 1.12
N SER A 320 -13.19 15.88 0.48
CA SER A 320 -11.72 15.81 0.63
C SER A 320 -11.30 16.28 2.01
N LEU A 321 -10.28 15.64 2.58
CA LEU A 321 -9.68 15.99 3.86
C LEU A 321 -8.22 16.46 3.66
N PRO A 322 -7.77 17.51 4.36
CA PRO A 322 -6.36 17.88 4.37
C PRO A 322 -5.53 16.85 5.15
N GLU A 323 -4.21 16.84 4.94
CA GLU A 323 -3.32 15.86 5.58
C GLU A 323 -3.27 15.94 7.11
N ASN A 324 -3.62 17.10 7.67
CA ASN A 324 -3.70 17.38 9.10
C ASN A 324 -5.15 17.44 9.61
N ALA A 325 -6.09 16.80 8.91
CA ALA A 325 -7.51 16.82 9.27
C ALA A 325 -7.74 16.36 10.72
N PRO A 326 -8.40 17.17 11.56
CA PRO A 326 -8.76 16.80 12.93
C PRO A 326 -9.99 15.89 12.95
N GLY A 327 -10.33 15.40 14.15
CA GLY A 327 -11.54 14.58 14.37
C GLY A 327 -11.40 13.12 13.94
N LEU A 328 -10.18 12.68 13.66
CA LEU A 328 -9.81 11.29 13.35
C LEU A 328 -9.00 10.70 14.51
N LEU A 329 -8.89 9.37 14.56
CA LEU A 329 -8.03 8.68 15.54
C LEU A 329 -6.59 9.23 15.50
N ALA A 330 -6.08 9.48 14.30
CA ALA A 330 -4.92 10.32 14.03
C ALA A 330 -5.06 10.99 12.67
N THR A 331 -4.29 12.05 12.41
CA THR A 331 -4.33 12.74 11.11
C THR A 331 -3.82 11.84 9.96
N PRO A 332 -4.27 12.04 8.71
CA PRO A 332 -3.77 11.28 7.57
C PRO A 332 -2.25 11.25 7.46
N ARG A 333 -1.57 12.38 7.73
CA ARG A 333 -0.10 12.47 7.74
C ARG A 333 0.53 11.63 8.85
N GLN A 334 -0.06 11.64 10.05
CA GLN A 334 0.44 10.83 11.18
C GLN A 334 0.30 9.34 10.87
N ILE A 335 -0.83 8.92 10.30
CA ILE A 335 -1.04 7.53 9.90
C ILE A 335 -0.03 7.06 8.86
N ALA A 336 0.19 7.84 7.79
CA ALA A 336 1.20 7.49 6.80
C ALA A 336 2.59 7.33 7.45
N ARG A 337 2.99 8.26 8.33
CA ARG A 337 4.30 8.20 9.01
C ARG A 337 4.41 7.02 9.98
N ALA A 338 3.38 6.78 10.79
CA ALA A 338 3.37 5.70 11.77
C ALA A 338 3.46 4.33 11.07
N HIS A 339 2.68 4.13 10.00
CA HIS A 339 2.72 2.90 9.22
C HIS A 339 4.11 2.63 8.62
N LEU A 340 4.69 3.64 7.97
CA LEU A 340 6.02 3.51 7.35
C LEU A 340 7.12 3.30 8.38
N ALA A 341 7.03 3.96 9.55
CA ALA A 341 7.95 3.74 10.66
C ALA A 341 7.83 2.32 11.22
N SER A 342 6.63 1.73 11.25
CA SER A 342 6.46 0.33 11.66
C SER A 342 7.19 -0.64 10.74
N MET A 343 7.15 -0.38 9.43
CA MET A 343 7.85 -1.21 8.45
C MET A 343 9.37 -1.01 8.53
N GLU A 344 9.84 0.23 8.71
CA GLU A 344 11.27 0.54 8.85
C GLU A 344 11.90 -0.11 10.08
N ASN A 345 11.22 -0.02 11.23
CA ASN A 345 11.73 -0.55 12.48
C ASN A 345 11.47 -2.06 12.63
N ALA A 346 10.59 -2.62 11.81
CA ALA A 346 10.01 -3.95 11.99
C ALA A 346 9.35 -4.09 13.38
N GLU A 347 8.52 -3.11 13.74
CA GLU A 347 7.76 -3.04 14.98
C GLU A 347 6.38 -2.42 14.71
N LEU A 348 5.30 -3.14 14.98
CA LEU A 348 3.95 -2.65 14.67
C LEU A 348 3.51 -1.56 15.65
N ASP A 349 3.08 -0.42 15.13
CA ASP A 349 2.43 0.62 15.93
C ASP A 349 1.04 0.12 16.38
N PRO A 350 0.71 0.21 17.68
CA PRO A 350 -0.52 -0.36 18.24
C PRO A 350 -1.80 0.29 17.71
N ALA A 351 -1.72 1.42 17.01
CA ALA A 351 -2.86 2.03 16.34
C ALA A 351 -3.36 1.21 15.13
N PHE A 352 -2.55 0.28 14.61
CA PHE A 352 -2.88 -0.51 13.43
C PHE A 352 -3.47 -1.87 13.79
N ALA A 353 -4.44 -2.30 12.98
CA ALA A 353 -4.95 -3.65 12.99
C ALA A 353 -3.89 -4.62 12.45
N ASP A 354 -3.96 -5.87 12.89
CA ASP A 354 -3.22 -6.95 12.25
C ASP A 354 -3.65 -7.14 10.79
N GLY A 355 -2.71 -7.57 9.95
CA GLY A 355 -2.98 -7.83 8.53
C GLY A 355 -1.71 -7.91 7.66
N PRO A 356 -1.90 -8.19 6.36
CA PRO A 356 -0.82 -8.53 5.43
C PRO A 356 0.21 -7.40 5.27
N TRP A 357 -0.26 -6.15 5.24
CA TRP A 357 0.59 -4.97 5.07
C TRP A 357 0.97 -4.30 6.39
N THR A 358 0.76 -5.00 7.52
CA THR A 358 0.96 -4.49 8.88
C THR A 358 1.74 -5.54 9.68
N SER A 359 1.10 -6.25 10.62
CA SER A 359 1.75 -7.28 11.44
C SER A 359 2.50 -8.34 10.64
N GLU A 360 1.92 -8.87 9.56
CA GLU A 360 2.58 -9.92 8.77
C GLU A 360 3.86 -9.42 8.09
N THR A 361 3.86 -8.17 7.60
CA THR A 361 5.07 -7.54 7.04
C THR A 361 6.12 -7.29 8.13
N VAL A 362 5.70 -6.88 9.33
CA VAL A 362 6.60 -6.73 10.48
C VAL A 362 7.24 -8.06 10.85
N THR A 363 6.44 -9.11 11.01
CA THR A 363 6.93 -10.47 11.30
C THR A 363 7.87 -10.97 10.21
N PHE A 364 7.55 -10.73 8.94
CA PHE A 364 8.44 -11.05 7.83
C PHE A 364 9.81 -10.38 7.98
N TRP A 365 9.85 -9.07 8.24
CA TRP A 365 11.12 -8.36 8.39
C TRP A 365 11.93 -8.80 9.61
N GLN A 366 11.27 -9.15 10.72
CA GLN A 366 11.93 -9.72 11.89
C GLN A 366 12.58 -11.06 11.56
N GLN A 367 11.86 -11.95 10.84
CA GLN A 367 12.38 -13.25 10.42
C GLN A 367 13.53 -13.13 9.41
N GLU A 368 13.38 -12.29 8.39
CA GLU A 368 14.43 -12.07 7.39
C GLU A 368 15.69 -11.46 8.03
N ARG A 369 15.54 -10.55 9.00
CA ARG A 369 16.67 -10.00 9.77
C ARG A 369 17.41 -11.10 10.54
N ALA A 370 16.69 -11.93 11.30
CA ALA A 370 17.29 -13.03 12.05
C ALA A 370 18.03 -14.03 11.13
N GLN A 371 17.40 -14.43 10.02
CA GLN A 371 18.02 -15.34 9.05
C GLN A 371 19.30 -14.75 8.42
N LEU A 372 19.28 -13.45 8.10
CA LEU A 372 20.45 -12.77 7.56
C LEU A 372 21.58 -12.67 8.60
N GLU A 373 21.25 -12.36 9.85
CA GLU A 373 22.22 -12.28 10.95
C GLU A 373 22.90 -13.63 11.20
N GLU A 374 22.15 -14.74 11.23
CA GLU A 374 22.69 -16.10 11.29
C GLU A 374 23.60 -16.44 10.11
N ALA A 375 23.27 -15.94 8.91
CA ALA A 375 24.09 -16.12 7.72
C ALA A 375 25.35 -15.22 7.70
N GLY A 376 25.49 -14.30 8.66
CA GLY A 376 26.59 -13.34 8.74
C GLY A 376 26.37 -12.08 7.89
N TRP A 377 25.13 -11.60 7.82
CA TRP A 377 24.70 -10.37 7.14
C TRP A 377 23.89 -9.47 8.08
N THR A 378 23.95 -8.16 7.86
CA THR A 378 23.06 -7.19 8.50
C THR A 378 22.04 -6.65 7.50
N LEU A 379 20.79 -6.47 7.94
CA LEU A 379 19.72 -5.82 7.18
C LEU A 379 19.40 -4.45 7.77
N ARG A 380 19.39 -3.42 6.92
CA ARG A 380 18.85 -2.08 7.24
C ARG A 380 17.69 -1.79 6.30
N LEU A 381 16.57 -1.37 6.90
CA LEU A 381 15.40 -0.90 6.17
C LEU A 381 15.35 0.63 6.25
N SER A 382 14.80 1.28 5.23
CA SER A 382 14.46 2.70 5.25
C SER A 382 13.20 2.96 4.45
N TYR A 383 12.27 3.76 4.97
CA TYR A 383 11.02 4.12 4.29
C TYR A 383 10.87 5.64 4.22
N LEU A 384 10.95 6.19 3.02
CA LEU A 384 10.85 7.63 2.77
C LEU A 384 9.48 7.96 2.16
N PRO A 385 8.62 8.76 2.82
CA PRO A 385 7.34 9.18 2.26
C PRO A 385 7.54 9.92 0.92
N GLU A 386 6.67 9.64 -0.05
CA GLU A 386 6.74 10.23 -1.39
C GLU A 386 5.36 10.74 -1.84
N GLY A 387 5.34 11.95 -2.41
CA GLY A 387 4.12 12.58 -2.90
C GLY A 387 3.16 13.08 -1.80
N PRO A 388 2.00 13.63 -2.21
CA PRO A 388 0.99 14.13 -1.27
C PRO A 388 0.21 12.99 -0.63
N VAL A 389 -0.20 13.16 0.63
CA VAL A 389 -1.20 12.29 1.27
C VAL A 389 -2.58 12.78 0.87
N ARG A 390 -3.40 11.91 0.27
CA ARG A 390 -4.77 12.24 -0.15
C ARG A 390 -5.77 11.52 0.74
N ALA A 391 -6.84 12.20 1.11
CA ALA A 391 -7.84 11.62 2.00
C ALA A 391 -9.26 12.03 1.62
N LEU A 392 -10.19 11.09 1.73
CA LEU A 392 -11.64 11.31 1.64
C LEU A 392 -12.30 10.96 2.97
N ARG A 393 -13.29 11.75 3.39
CA ARG A 393 -14.10 11.44 4.57
C ARG A 393 -14.96 10.21 4.33
N THR A 394 -15.09 9.35 5.33
CA THR A 394 -16.00 8.20 5.31
C THR A 394 -17.30 8.56 6.05
N SER A 395 -18.38 7.81 5.75
CA SER A 395 -19.73 8.07 6.28
C SER A 395 -19.86 7.87 7.78
N ASP A 396 -18.94 7.13 8.39
CA ASP A 396 -18.81 6.95 9.84
C ASP A 396 -18.02 8.09 10.52
N GLY A 397 -17.60 9.10 9.77
CA GLY A 397 -16.81 10.23 10.28
C GLY A 397 -15.29 10.01 10.23
N GLY A 398 -14.82 8.84 9.80
CA GLY A 398 -13.41 8.53 9.58
C GLY A 398 -12.84 9.11 8.27
N ALA A 399 -11.76 8.49 7.80
CA ALA A 399 -11.10 8.81 6.54
C ALA A 399 -10.60 7.57 5.79
N LEU A 400 -10.63 7.63 4.47
CA LEU A 400 -9.87 6.74 3.59
C LEU A 400 -8.68 7.53 3.04
N VAL A 401 -7.46 7.01 3.25
CA VAL A 401 -6.19 7.73 3.07
C VAL A 401 -5.28 6.98 2.11
N TRP A 402 -4.78 7.66 1.08
CA TRP A 402 -3.76 7.18 0.15
C TRP A 402 -2.43 7.90 0.40
N TYR A 403 -1.36 7.13 0.43
CA TYR A 403 0.00 7.62 0.64
C TYR A 403 0.99 6.67 -0.03
N ALA A 404 2.19 7.15 -0.26
CA ALA A 404 3.23 6.39 -0.93
C ALA A 404 4.58 6.58 -0.26
N ALA A 405 5.49 5.67 -0.53
CA ALA A 405 6.85 5.71 -0.03
C ALA A 405 7.82 5.03 -0.99
N ARG A 406 9.07 5.43 -0.88
CA ARG A 406 10.21 4.68 -1.38
C ARG A 406 10.81 3.88 -0.24
N SER A 407 10.91 2.56 -0.38
CA SER A 407 11.58 1.72 0.59
C SER A 407 12.91 1.21 0.05
N THR A 408 13.91 1.09 0.91
CA THR A 408 15.20 0.46 0.55
C THR A 408 15.57 -0.57 1.59
N ASP A 409 15.93 -1.76 1.11
CA ASP A 409 16.40 -2.87 1.91
C ASP A 409 17.89 -3.04 1.60
N ALA A 410 18.76 -2.66 2.53
CA ALA A 410 20.21 -2.71 2.37
C ALA A 410 20.80 -3.84 3.20
N ARG A 411 21.56 -4.72 2.56
CA ARG A 411 22.22 -5.87 3.17
C ARG A 411 23.73 -5.70 3.08
N LYS A 412 24.43 -5.99 4.16
CA LYS A 412 25.91 -5.93 4.21
C LYS A 412 26.48 -7.16 4.89
N ALA A 413 27.50 -7.76 4.28
CA ALA A 413 28.20 -8.90 4.84
C ALA A 413 28.98 -8.48 6.10
N GLN A 414 28.84 -9.27 7.16
CA GLN A 414 29.62 -9.16 8.41
C GLN A 414 30.70 -10.23 8.49
N ARG A 415 30.60 -11.29 7.69
CA ARG A 415 31.55 -12.41 7.68
C ARG A 415 32.12 -12.63 6.28
N VAL A 416 33.43 -12.78 6.18
CA VAL A 416 34.12 -13.13 4.93
C VAL A 416 33.57 -14.46 4.39
N GLY A 417 33.30 -14.50 3.08
CA GLY A 417 32.76 -15.69 2.42
C GLY A 417 31.26 -15.90 2.60
N ALA A 418 30.57 -15.06 3.39
CA ALA A 418 29.12 -15.05 3.44
C ALA A 418 28.55 -14.65 2.06
N LYS A 419 27.43 -15.26 1.70
CA LYS A 419 26.75 -15.05 0.42
C LYS A 419 25.28 -14.77 0.64
N VAL A 420 24.69 -13.91 -0.17
CA VAL A 420 23.26 -13.66 -0.19
C VAL A 420 22.78 -13.47 -1.62
N THR A 421 21.58 -13.93 -1.92
CA THR A 421 20.85 -13.61 -3.14
C THR A 421 19.64 -12.76 -2.77
N LEU A 422 19.27 -11.83 -3.65
CA LEU A 422 17.95 -11.21 -3.57
C LEU A 422 16.88 -12.24 -3.98
N LYS A 423 15.62 -11.95 -3.68
CA LYS A 423 14.47 -12.78 -4.06
C LYS A 423 13.62 -12.02 -5.10
N GLY A 424 12.84 -12.76 -5.89
CA GLY A 424 11.79 -12.21 -6.75
C GLY A 424 12.25 -11.25 -7.82
N SER A 425 11.46 -10.20 -8.05
CA SER A 425 11.80 -9.20 -9.05
C SER A 425 13.19 -8.58 -8.81
N ALA A 426 13.63 -8.44 -7.56
CA ALA A 426 14.97 -7.91 -7.26
C ALA A 426 16.08 -8.91 -7.62
N ALA A 427 15.84 -10.22 -7.46
CA ALA A 427 16.73 -11.27 -7.97
C ALA A 427 16.83 -11.19 -9.50
N VAL A 428 15.69 -11.07 -10.18
CA VAL A 428 15.65 -10.96 -11.65
C VAL A 428 16.43 -9.74 -12.14
N ARG A 429 16.27 -8.60 -11.46
CA ARG A 429 17.00 -7.35 -11.79
C ARG A 429 18.50 -7.43 -11.53
N THR A 430 18.94 -8.45 -10.81
CA THR A 430 20.36 -8.74 -10.56
C THR A 430 20.82 -10.01 -11.27
N GLU A 431 20.06 -10.52 -12.25
CA GLU A 431 20.36 -11.75 -12.99
C GLU A 431 20.56 -12.97 -12.07
N ASN A 432 19.85 -13.00 -10.94
CA ASN A 432 19.95 -14.01 -9.88
C ASN A 432 21.37 -14.15 -9.30
N ARG A 433 22.15 -13.07 -9.33
CA ARG A 433 23.51 -13.05 -8.79
C ARG A 433 23.53 -13.22 -7.27
N SER A 434 24.53 -13.94 -6.79
CA SER A 434 24.91 -13.96 -5.38
C SER A 434 25.94 -12.87 -5.09
N PHE A 435 25.75 -12.15 -3.99
CA PHE A 435 26.59 -11.06 -3.53
C PHE A 435 27.43 -11.51 -2.32
N THR A 436 28.61 -10.91 -2.15
CA THR A 436 29.55 -11.25 -1.07
C THR A 436 29.91 -10.08 -0.16
N HIS A 437 29.61 -8.83 -0.56
CA HIS A 437 29.95 -7.65 0.23
C HIS A 437 28.72 -6.85 0.62
N SER A 438 27.92 -6.45 -0.36
CA SER A 438 26.72 -5.66 -0.12
C SER A 438 25.72 -5.84 -1.24
N VAL A 439 24.44 -5.69 -0.92
CA VAL A 439 23.37 -5.65 -1.91
C VAL A 439 22.22 -4.79 -1.39
N SER A 440 21.59 -4.04 -2.29
CA SER A 440 20.40 -3.27 -1.98
C SER A 440 19.28 -3.50 -3.00
N ALA A 441 18.05 -3.34 -2.55
CA ALA A 441 16.87 -3.25 -3.41
C ALA A 441 16.02 -2.06 -2.97
N THR A 442 15.59 -1.24 -3.93
CA THR A 442 14.73 -0.07 -3.72
C THR A 442 13.39 -0.32 -4.39
N TYR A 443 12.31 -0.10 -3.63
CA TYR A 443 10.94 -0.32 -4.03
C TYR A 443 10.16 1.00 -4.02
N GLY A 444 9.25 1.14 -4.98
CA GLY A 444 8.15 2.08 -4.86
C GLY A 444 6.99 1.38 -4.20
N ARG A 445 6.31 2.04 -3.26
CA ARG A 445 5.19 1.47 -2.50
C ARG A 445 4.07 2.48 -2.37
N MET A 446 2.84 2.03 -2.58
CA MET A 446 1.64 2.84 -2.48
C MET A 446 0.60 2.09 -1.66
N TYR A 447 -0.06 2.81 -0.76
CA TYR A 447 -0.97 2.22 0.23
C TYR A 447 -2.31 2.95 0.23
N VAL A 448 -3.32 2.23 0.68
CA VAL A 448 -4.61 2.80 1.08
C VAL A 448 -4.98 2.30 2.47
N ALA A 449 -5.39 3.21 3.38
CA ALA A 449 -5.76 2.88 4.75
C ALA A 449 -7.08 3.55 5.16
N HIS A 450 -7.86 2.84 5.98
CA HIS A 450 -9.01 3.40 6.68
C HIS A 450 -8.60 3.85 8.08
N VAL A 451 -8.85 5.12 8.38
CA VAL A 451 -8.60 5.77 9.66
C VAL A 451 -9.95 6.04 10.34
N PRO A 452 -10.24 5.42 11.49
CA PRO A 452 -11.48 5.65 12.22
C PRO A 452 -11.64 7.10 12.72
N PRO A 453 -12.87 7.55 13.05
CA PRO A 453 -13.09 8.83 13.70
C PRO A 453 -12.44 8.87 15.09
N ALA A 454 -12.18 10.08 15.59
CA ALA A 454 -11.68 10.28 16.95
C ALA A 454 -12.61 9.65 17.99
N GLY A 455 -12.03 9.01 19.01
CA GLY A 455 -12.78 8.30 20.05
C GLY A 455 -13.29 6.91 19.66
N SER A 456 -13.04 6.46 18.42
CA SER A 456 -13.28 5.07 18.03
C SER A 456 -12.31 4.13 18.77
N ALA A 457 -12.80 2.95 19.13
CA ALA A 457 -11.98 1.83 19.62
C ALA A 457 -11.46 0.94 18.48
N GLU A 458 -11.92 1.17 17.23
CA GLU A 458 -11.41 0.44 16.09
C GLU A 458 -9.98 0.90 15.75
N PRO A 459 -9.07 -0.03 15.40
CA PRO A 459 -7.76 0.32 14.90
C PRO A 459 -7.79 0.76 13.43
N VAL A 460 -6.71 1.38 12.98
CA VAL A 460 -6.47 1.72 11.57
C VAL A 460 -6.27 0.45 10.76
N ARG A 461 -6.90 0.37 9.59
CA ARG A 461 -6.79 -0.80 8.70
C ARG A 461 -6.10 -0.41 7.40
N VAL A 462 -4.98 -1.04 7.07
CA VAL A 462 -4.40 -0.93 5.72
C VAL A 462 -5.18 -1.88 4.80
N LEU A 463 -5.77 -1.31 3.75
CA LEU A 463 -6.74 -1.98 2.89
C LEU A 463 -6.16 -2.47 1.56
N GLY A 464 -4.96 -2.03 1.20
CA GLY A 464 -4.29 -2.43 -0.03
C GLY A 464 -2.87 -1.86 -0.12
N GLU A 465 -2.05 -2.52 -0.94
CA GLU A 465 -0.73 -2.06 -1.35
C GLU A 465 -0.57 -2.24 -2.86
N TRP A 466 0.25 -1.40 -3.48
CA TRP A 466 0.97 -1.72 -4.69
C TRP A 466 2.47 -1.49 -4.44
N SER A 467 3.31 -2.46 -4.82
CA SER A 467 4.76 -2.39 -4.65
C SER A 467 5.49 -2.91 -5.89
N ASP A 468 6.62 -2.31 -6.26
CA ASP A 468 7.48 -2.76 -7.36
C ASP A 468 8.97 -2.41 -7.12
N VAL A 469 9.88 -3.24 -7.64
CA VAL A 469 11.33 -3.04 -7.56
C VAL A 469 11.78 -2.03 -8.59
N LEU A 470 12.12 -0.84 -8.12
CA LEU A 470 12.65 0.24 -8.95
C LEU A 470 14.09 -0.07 -9.35
N GLU A 471 14.91 -0.42 -8.36
CA GLU A 471 16.35 -0.61 -8.51
C GLU A 471 16.86 -1.73 -7.61
N SER A 472 17.93 -2.38 -8.04
CA SER A 472 18.65 -3.37 -7.23
C SER A 472 20.08 -3.48 -7.73
N HIS A 473 21.04 -3.47 -6.82
CA HIS A 473 22.48 -3.50 -7.15
C HIS A 473 23.28 -4.02 -5.96
N GLY A 474 24.51 -4.47 -6.20
CA GLY A 474 25.40 -4.97 -5.15
C GLY A 474 26.76 -5.39 -5.68
N ASP A 475 27.65 -5.68 -4.73
CA ASP A 475 29.07 -6.01 -4.92
C ASP A 475 29.49 -7.31 -4.19
#